data_AF-A0A0N1MVY1-F1
#
_entry.id   AF-A0A0N1MVY1-F1
#
_cell.length_a   1.000
_cell.length_b   1.000
_cell.length_c   1.000
_cell.angle_alpha   90.00
_cell.angle_beta   90.00
_cell.angle_gamma   90.00
#
_symmetry.space_group_name_H-M   'P 1'
#
loop_
_entity.id
_entity.type
_entity.pdbx_description
1 polymer ?
#
loop_
_entity_poly.entity_id
_entity_poly.type
_entity_poly.pdbx_seq_one_letter_code
_entity_poly.pdbx_strand_id
1 'polypeptide(L)'
;MNLAVRVILQPRYVARKIPSLVKFRKVVFGLSVISLFLFFLLHYLGHSKESLISVYVFIFFWGIEKCLSWKLGYKIGIGPMVAIPSNADRKLRLLGLVWGLLFLSIGVFNLFKVVAT
;
A
#
# COMPACT_ATOMS: atom_id res chain seq x y z
N MET A 1 -36.78 -15.99 -18.36
CA MET A 1 -35.37 -15.63 -18.69
C MET A 1 -34.90 -14.55 -17.70
N ASN A 2 -33.65 -14.56 -17.27
CA ASN A 2 -32.94 -13.53 -16.45
C ASN A 2 -32.66 -13.78 -14.96
N LEU A 3 -32.46 -15.04 -14.54
CA LEU A 3 -31.58 -15.31 -13.38
C LEU A 3 -30.21 -15.87 -13.81
N ALA A 4 -30.15 -16.61 -14.91
CA ALA A 4 -28.90 -17.21 -15.42
C ALA A 4 -27.87 -16.17 -15.92
N VAL A 5 -28.32 -14.98 -16.36
CA VAL A 5 -27.42 -13.98 -16.97
C VAL A 5 -26.63 -13.19 -15.92
N ARG A 6 -27.11 -13.05 -14.68
CA ARG A 6 -26.36 -12.35 -13.61
C ARG A 6 -25.17 -13.15 -13.08
N VAL A 7 -25.13 -14.47 -13.30
CA VAL A 7 -24.05 -15.33 -12.78
C VAL A 7 -22.84 -15.34 -13.72
N ILE A 8 -23.01 -14.97 -14.99
CA ILE A 8 -21.98 -15.11 -16.05
C ILE A 8 -21.05 -13.88 -16.14
N LEU A 9 -21.43 -12.73 -15.58
CA LEU A 9 -20.69 -11.45 -15.75
C LEU A 9 -19.86 -11.01 -14.53
N GLN A 10 -19.68 -11.85 -13.52
CA GLN A 10 -18.72 -11.57 -12.46
C GLN A 10 -17.37 -12.21 -12.83
N PRO A 11 -16.34 -11.46 -13.26
CA PRO A 11 -14.99 -11.99 -13.25
C PRO A 11 -14.63 -12.26 -11.79
N ARG A 12 -14.86 -13.50 -11.34
CA ARG A 12 -14.42 -14.02 -10.05
C ARG A 12 -12.90 -14.10 -10.06
N TYR A 13 -12.23 -12.95 -9.99
CA TYR A 13 -10.85 -12.87 -9.53
C TYR A 13 -10.86 -13.00 -8.00
N VAL A 14 -11.26 -14.18 -7.52
CA VAL A 14 -10.97 -14.60 -6.16
C VAL A 14 -9.50 -14.99 -6.16
N ALA A 15 -8.61 -14.00 -6.08
CA ALA A 15 -7.21 -14.25 -5.80
C ALA A 15 -7.15 -15.11 -4.53
N ARG A 16 -6.66 -16.35 -4.65
CA ARG A 16 -6.56 -17.26 -3.52
C ARG A 16 -5.74 -16.56 -2.43
N LYS A 17 -6.40 -16.17 -1.33
CA LYS A 17 -5.77 -15.42 -0.25
C LYS A 17 -4.79 -16.33 0.46
N ILE A 18 -3.50 -16.16 0.17
CA ILE A 18 -2.45 -16.93 0.83
C ILE A 18 -2.33 -16.41 2.28
N PRO A 19 -2.54 -17.26 3.29
CA PRO A 19 -2.65 -16.82 4.69
C PRO A 19 -1.37 -16.15 5.21
N SER A 20 -0.19 -16.58 4.76
CA SER A 20 1.09 -15.95 5.10
C SER A 20 1.19 -14.51 4.59
N LEU A 21 0.79 -14.25 3.35
CA LEU A 21 0.77 -12.91 2.76
C LEU A 21 -0.24 -11.98 3.43
N VAL A 22 -1.37 -12.52 3.89
CA VAL A 22 -2.36 -11.72 4.66
C VAL A 22 -1.78 -11.27 5.99
N LYS A 23 -1.10 -12.17 6.73
CA LYS A 23 -0.39 -11.80 7.97
C LYS A 23 0.70 -10.77 7.70
N PHE A 24 1.53 -11.01 6.69
CA PHE A 24 2.60 -10.09 6.30
C PHE A 24 2.08 -8.69 5.96
N ARG A 25 0.99 -8.58 5.20
CA ARG A 25 0.36 -7.29 4.89
C ARG A 25 -0.05 -6.51 6.15
N LYS A 26 -0.62 -7.20 7.14
CA LYS A 26 -1.01 -6.55 8.41
C LYS A 26 0.21 -6.02 9.17
N VAL A 27 1.30 -6.78 9.19
CA VAL A 27 2.56 -6.35 9.81
C VAL A 27 3.12 -5.13 9.09
N VAL A 28 3.20 -5.17 7.77
CA VAL A 28 3.69 -4.04 6.95
C VAL A 28 2.82 -2.79 7.16
N PHE A 29 1.50 -2.94 7.22
CA PHE A 29 0.60 -1.84 7.53
C PHE A 29 0.86 -1.28 8.93
N GLY A 30 1.00 -2.15 9.94
CA GLY A 30 1.34 -1.73 11.30
C GLY A 30 2.66 -0.95 11.37
N LEU A 31 3.69 -1.44 10.66
CA LEU A 31 4.99 -0.74 10.56
C LEU A 31 4.83 0.64 9.92
N SER A 32 4.03 0.78 8.86
CA SER A 32 3.78 2.09 8.25
C SER A 32 3.14 3.07 9.24
N VAL A 33 2.14 2.63 10.02
CA VAL A 33 1.49 3.48 11.03
C VAL A 33 2.46 3.88 12.14
N ILE A 34 3.30 2.95 12.60
CA ILE A 34 4.34 3.22 13.61
C ILE A 34 5.34 4.26 13.08
N SER A 35 5.81 4.11 11.83
CA SER A 35 6.72 5.09 11.21
C SER A 35 6.10 6.47 11.08
N LEU A 36 4.80 6.55 10.78
CA LEU A 36 4.08 7.82 10.74
C LEU A 36 3.99 8.46 12.14
N PHE A 37 3.76 7.67 13.18
CA PHE A 37 3.76 8.15 14.56
C PHE A 37 5.16 8.63 14.99
N LEU A 38 6.21 7.89 14.65
CA LEU A 38 7.60 8.31 14.87
C LEU A 38 7.91 9.64 14.19
N PHE A 39 7.43 9.87 12.97
CA PHE A 39 7.59 11.15 12.29
C PHE A 39 7.04 12.29 13.14
N PHE A 40 5.78 12.21 13.60
CA PHE A 40 5.19 13.27 14.42
C PHE A 40 5.94 13.46 15.73
N LEU A 41 6.36 12.38 16.38
CA LEU A 41 7.13 12.44 17.63
C LEU A 41 8.49 13.12 17.44
N LEU A 42 9.26 12.69 16.44
CA LEU A 42 10.59 13.24 16.15
C LEU A 42 10.50 14.68 15.65
N HIS A 43 9.49 15.00 14.86
CA HIS A 43 9.24 16.36 14.41
C HIS A 43 8.91 17.29 15.59
N TYR A 44 8.05 16.84 16.51
CA TYR A 44 7.72 17.57 17.73
C TYR A 44 8.94 17.81 18.63
N LEU A 45 9.87 16.84 18.70
CA LEU A 45 11.11 16.97 19.45
C LEU A 45 12.19 17.82 18.74
N GLY A 46 11.93 18.33 17.53
CA GLY A 46 12.88 19.15 16.76
C GLY A 46 13.94 18.36 15.99
N HIS A 47 13.83 17.03 15.97
CA HIS A 47 14.73 16.13 15.23
C HIS A 47 14.36 16.06 13.74
N SER A 48 14.72 17.12 13.01
CA SER A 48 14.32 17.31 11.61
C SER A 48 14.80 16.19 10.66
N LYS A 49 16.06 15.72 10.78
CA LYS A 49 16.62 14.68 9.91
C LYS A 49 15.97 13.31 10.17
N GLU A 50 15.82 12.94 11.42
CA GLU A 50 15.25 11.67 11.86
C GLU A 50 13.75 11.60 11.56
N SER A 51 13.06 12.75 11.64
CA SER A 51 11.67 12.85 11.20
C SER A 51 11.54 12.56 9.70
N LEU A 52 12.42 13.11 8.86
CA LEU A 52 12.44 12.83 7.41
C LEU A 52 12.68 11.35 7.11
N ILE A 53 13.62 10.70 7.83
CA ILE A 53 13.85 9.27 7.71
C ILE A 53 12.57 8.49 8.00
N SER A 54 11.84 8.86 9.06
CA SER A 54 10.58 8.21 9.44
C SER A 54 9.51 8.34 8.35
N VAL A 55 9.45 9.48 7.65
CA VAL A 55 8.56 9.67 6.49
C VAL A 55 8.96 8.77 5.32
N TYR A 56 10.25 8.63 5.03
CA TYR A 56 10.70 7.75 3.94
C TYR A 56 10.44 6.27 4.24
N VAL A 57 10.64 5.84 5.48
CA VAL A 57 10.27 4.50 5.95
C VAL A 57 8.76 4.28 5.87
N PHE A 58 7.95 5.27 6.25
CA PHE A 58 6.50 5.23 6.08
C PHE A 58 6.12 5.03 4.61
N ILE A 59 6.64 5.86 3.70
CA ILE A 59 6.36 5.79 2.26
C ILE A 59 6.73 4.41 1.70
N PHE A 60 7.88 3.87 2.12
CA PHE A 60 8.33 2.54 1.71
C PHE A 60 7.38 1.43 2.14
N PHE A 61 7.07 1.32 3.44
CA PHE A 61 6.15 0.30 3.93
C PHE A 61 4.74 0.47 3.38
N TRP A 62 4.30 1.72 3.20
CA TRP A 62 3.00 2.01 2.61
C TRP A 62 2.93 1.54 1.16
N GLY A 63 3.98 1.77 0.35
CA GLY A 63 4.09 1.23 -1.01
C GLY A 63 4.02 -0.30 -1.05
N ILE A 64 4.76 -0.99 -0.16
CA ILE A 64 4.69 -2.45 -0.03
C ILE A 64 3.26 -2.92 0.29
N GLU A 65 2.57 -2.25 1.21
CA GLU A 65 1.19 -2.57 1.58
C GLU A 65 0.25 -2.50 0.36
N LYS A 66 0.40 -1.49 -0.50
CA LYS A 66 -0.39 -1.36 -1.75
C LYS A 66 -0.12 -2.49 -2.73
N CYS A 67 1.14 -2.85 -2.93
CA CYS A 67 1.52 -3.99 -3.78
C CYS A 67 0.92 -5.31 -3.26
N LEU A 68 0.96 -5.54 -1.95
CA LEU A 68 0.34 -6.70 -1.30
C LEU A 68 -1.18 -6.69 -1.41
N SER A 69 -1.81 -5.54 -1.20
CA SER A 69 -3.26 -5.36 -1.34
C SER A 69 -3.72 -5.64 -2.77
N TRP A 70 -2.95 -5.20 -3.78
CA TRP A 70 -3.19 -5.54 -5.17
C TRP A 70 -3.10 -7.06 -5.42
N LYS A 71 -2.01 -7.70 -4.97
CA LYS A 71 -1.79 -9.15 -5.16
C LYS A 71 -2.88 -10.00 -4.49
N LEU A 72 -3.35 -9.58 -3.32
CA LEU A 72 -4.31 -10.33 -2.50
C LEU A 72 -5.79 -10.03 -2.82
N GLY A 73 -6.08 -9.12 -3.75
CA GLY A 73 -7.47 -8.78 -4.06
C GLY A 73 -8.15 -7.86 -3.04
N TYR A 74 -7.39 -7.15 -2.20
CA TYR A 74 -7.97 -6.19 -1.27
C TYR A 74 -8.20 -4.83 -1.91
N LYS A 75 -9.03 -4.02 -1.26
CA LYS A 75 -9.27 -2.62 -1.60
C LYS A 75 -7.95 -1.85 -1.50
N ILE A 76 -7.60 -1.08 -2.52
CA ILE A 76 -6.36 -0.29 -2.57
C ILE A 76 -6.73 1.17 -2.31
N GLY A 77 -6.37 1.71 -1.15
CA GLY A 77 -6.47 3.15 -0.89
C GLY A 77 -5.32 3.90 -1.57
N ILE A 78 -5.64 4.82 -2.47
CA ILE A 78 -4.69 5.75 -3.12
C ILE A 78 -4.54 7.04 -2.30
N GLY A 79 -5.56 7.38 -1.50
CA GLY A 79 -5.56 8.52 -0.58
C GLY A 79 -6.75 8.45 0.38
N PRO A 80 -6.98 9.51 1.19
CA PRO A 80 -8.05 9.55 2.18
C PRO A 80 -9.47 9.43 1.58
N MET A 81 -9.64 9.79 0.30
CA MET A 81 -10.96 9.80 -0.37
C MET A 81 -11.06 8.85 -1.56
N VAL A 82 -9.92 8.38 -2.10
CA VAL A 82 -9.87 7.55 -3.30
C VAL A 82 -9.39 6.16 -2.93
N ALA A 83 -10.26 5.18 -3.15
CA ALA A 83 -9.92 3.79 -2.94
C ALA A 83 -10.48 2.93 -4.07
N ILE A 84 -9.59 2.18 -4.72
CA ILE A 84 -9.96 1.24 -5.78
C ILE A 84 -10.63 0.02 -5.10
N PRO A 85 -11.91 -0.25 -5.39
CA PRO A 85 -12.60 -1.41 -4.83
C PRO A 85 -11.97 -2.71 -5.32
N SER A 86 -12.09 -3.79 -4.53
CA SER A 86 -11.58 -5.13 -4.89
C SER A 86 -12.13 -5.64 -6.22
N ASN A 87 -13.33 -5.18 -6.58
CA ASN A 87 -14.09 -5.60 -7.75
C ASN A 87 -13.89 -4.68 -8.96
N ALA A 88 -12.97 -3.70 -8.87
CA ALA A 88 -12.67 -2.82 -9.99
C ALA A 88 -12.01 -3.57 -11.15
N ASP A 89 -12.16 -3.02 -12.37
CA ASP A 89 -11.53 -3.54 -13.57
C ASP A 89 -10.02 -3.72 -13.41
N ARG A 90 -9.48 -4.72 -14.12
CA ARG A 90 -8.06 -5.07 -14.06
C ARG A 90 -7.15 -3.88 -14.37
N LYS A 91 -7.55 -3.02 -15.32
CA LYS A 91 -6.81 -1.80 -15.70
C LYS A 91 -6.75 -0.78 -14.55
N LEU A 92 -7.88 -0.55 -13.87
CA LEU A 92 -7.98 0.32 -12.70
C LEU A 92 -7.15 -0.21 -11.53
N ARG A 93 -7.20 -1.52 -11.29
CA ARG A 93 -6.33 -2.14 -10.26
C ARG A 93 -4.85 -2.01 -10.62
N LEU A 94 -4.49 -2.12 -11.90
CA LEU A 94 -3.11 -1.92 -12.36
C LEU A 94 -2.60 -0.51 -12.05
N LEU A 95 -3.44 0.53 -12.19
CA LEU A 95 -3.09 1.89 -11.77
C LEU A 95 -2.73 1.95 -10.28
N GLY A 96 -3.51 1.29 -9.43
CA GLY A 96 -3.19 1.18 -7.99
C GLY A 96 -1.85 0.48 -7.71
N LEU A 97 -1.47 -0.51 -8.53
CA LEU A 97 -0.17 -1.17 -8.44
C LEU A 97 0.97 -0.25 -8.87
N VAL A 98 0.81 0.45 -10.00
CA VAL A 98 1.79 1.44 -10.48
C VAL A 98 2.00 2.52 -9.41
N TRP A 99 0.92 2.96 -8.76
CA TRP A 99 0.98 3.91 -7.67
C TRP A 99 1.77 3.38 -6.46
N GLY A 100 1.50 2.14 -6.05
CA GLY A 100 2.25 1.47 -4.98
C GLY A 100 3.74 1.32 -5.29
N LEU A 101 4.07 0.99 -6.54
CA LEU A 101 5.45 0.89 -7.02
C LEU A 101 6.15 2.25 -6.99
N LEU A 102 5.52 3.33 -7.46
CA LEU A 102 6.10 4.67 -7.44
C LEU A 102 6.49 5.10 -6.03
N PHE A 103 5.58 4.94 -5.06
CA PHE A 103 5.89 5.25 -3.66
C PHE A 103 7.02 4.39 -3.12
N LEU A 104 7.03 3.09 -3.45
CA LEU A 104 8.11 2.21 -3.04
C LEU A 104 9.46 2.68 -3.60
N SER A 105 9.53 3.04 -4.88
CA SER A 105 10.75 3.58 -5.51
C SER A 105 11.23 4.87 -4.84
N ILE A 106 10.31 5.80 -4.56
CA ILE A 106 10.62 7.08 -3.89
C ILE A 106 11.14 6.83 -2.47
N GLY A 107 10.49 5.94 -1.72
CA GLY A 107 10.90 5.58 -0.36
C GLY A 107 12.31 4.98 -0.35
N VAL A 108 12.57 4.01 -1.24
CA VAL A 108 13.89 3.38 -1.38
C VAL A 108 14.96 4.41 -1.74
N PHE A 109 14.74 5.20 -2.78
CA PHE A 109 15.74 6.15 -3.27
C PHE A 109 16.13 7.19 -2.19
N ASN A 110 15.13 7.74 -1.49
CA ASN A 110 15.38 8.71 -0.43
C ASN A 110 16.02 8.09 0.81
N LEU A 111 15.65 6.86 1.18
CA LEU A 111 16.33 6.13 2.25
C LEU A 111 17.80 5.92 1.94
N PHE A 112 18.13 5.42 0.74
CA PHE A 112 19.51 5.24 0.32
C PHE A 112 20.28 6.57 0.30
N LYS A 113 19.66 7.64 -0.19
CA LYS A 113 20.28 8.96 -0.22
C LYS A 113 20.65 9.47 1.18
N VAL A 114 19.77 9.30 2.16
CA VAL A 114 20.01 9.76 3.53
C VAL A 114 21.02 8.88 4.26
N VAL A 115 21.02 7.56 4.00
CA VAL A 115 22.00 6.64 4.59
C VAL A 115 23.40 6.82 3.99
N ALA A 116 23.50 7.27 2.72
CA ALA A 116 24.77 7.51 2.04
C ALA A 116 25.42 8.88 2.39
N THR A 117 24.71 9.76 3.11
CA THR A 117 25.21 11.04 3.63
C THR A 117 25.54 10.98 5.10
#